data_AF-A0A349HE49-F1
#
_entry.id   AF-A0A349HE49-F1
#
_cell.length_a   1.000
_cell.length_b   1.000
_cell.length_c   1.000
_cell.angle_alpha   90.00
_cell.angle_beta   90.00
_cell.angle_gamma   90.00
#
_symmetry.space_group_name_H-M   'P 1'
#
loop_
_entity.id
_entity.type
_entity.pdbx_description
1 polymer ?
#
loop_
_entity_poly.entity_id
_entity_poly.type
_entity_poly.pdbx_seq_one_letter_code
_entity_poly.pdbx_strand_id
1 'polypeptide(L)'
;MSAPLRETRNELQPLGQLPVDDEWLDDLRLRIDDFCALVAEYLEPEQVEEQRAACRFAAEAHAGVYRKSGEPYIFHPLAVARILANVRFDHETLLAALLHDVIEDTHHTKEHISAQFGLEVAELVDGVSKLTQIQFNSKLEAQAENFRKMFLAMAKDLRIIMIKLADRLHLSLIHI
;
A
#
# COMPACT_ATOMS: atom_id res chain seq x y z
N MET A 1 -35.58 -5.67 23.18
CA MET A 1 -34.53 -6.53 23.77
C MET A 1 -33.32 -6.42 22.86
N SER A 2 -32.32 -5.66 23.30
CA SER A 2 -31.17 -5.24 22.51
C SER A 2 -30.23 -6.42 22.26
N ALA A 3 -29.89 -6.66 20.99
CA ALA A 3 -28.79 -7.54 20.62
C ALA A 3 -27.46 -6.87 21.01
N PRO A 4 -26.47 -7.59 21.56
CA PRO A 4 -25.17 -7.01 21.84
C PRO A 4 -24.38 -6.85 20.54
N LEU A 5 -23.91 -5.63 20.28
CA LEU A 5 -22.88 -5.34 19.30
C LEU A 5 -21.63 -6.13 19.68
N ARG A 6 -21.26 -7.10 18.84
CA ARG A 6 -20.00 -7.83 18.99
C ARG A 6 -18.85 -6.87 18.68
N GLU A 7 -18.01 -6.74 19.69
CA GLU A 7 -16.69 -6.13 19.65
C GLU A 7 -15.90 -6.62 18.44
N THR A 8 -15.59 -5.74 17.48
CA THR A 8 -14.47 -5.94 16.55
C THR A 8 -13.32 -5.07 17.01
N ARG A 9 -12.74 -5.44 18.15
CA ARG A 9 -11.33 -5.12 18.40
C ARG A 9 -10.58 -6.12 17.54
N ASN A 10 -10.06 -5.68 16.41
CA ASN A 10 -9.29 -6.52 15.50
C ASN A 10 -8.01 -6.94 16.25
N GLU A 11 -8.07 -8.06 16.95
CA GLU A 11 -6.91 -8.69 17.56
C GLU A 11 -5.95 -9.00 16.42
N LEU A 12 -4.88 -8.21 16.31
CA LEU A 12 -3.83 -8.41 15.33
C LEU A 12 -3.35 -9.86 15.44
N GLN A 13 -3.62 -10.66 14.41
CA GLN A 13 -3.23 -12.06 14.39
C GLN A 13 -1.71 -12.18 14.55
N PRO A 14 -1.22 -13.20 15.28
CA PRO A 14 0.20 -13.40 15.46
C PRO A 14 0.91 -13.59 14.11
N LEU A 15 2.14 -13.07 13.97
CA LEU A 15 3.03 -13.16 12.79
C LEU A 15 3.29 -14.60 12.29
N GLY A 16 2.77 -15.62 12.98
CA GLY A 16 2.81 -17.04 12.62
C GLY A 16 1.90 -17.45 11.45
N GLN A 17 0.98 -16.58 11.02
CA GLN A 17 -0.14 -16.94 10.13
C GLN A 17 -0.25 -16.09 8.86
N LEU A 18 0.86 -15.53 8.38
CA LEU A 18 0.87 -14.78 7.12
C LEU A 18 0.51 -15.72 5.96
N PRO A 19 -0.33 -15.30 5.00
CA PRO A 19 -0.84 -16.18 3.94
C PRO A 19 0.11 -16.29 2.75
N VAL A 20 1.37 -16.57 3.06
CA VAL A 20 2.40 -16.94 2.08
C VAL A 20 2.84 -18.36 2.37
N ASP A 21 3.32 -19.05 1.34
CA ASP A 21 3.85 -20.41 1.49
C ASP A 21 5.02 -20.43 2.48
N ASP A 22 5.21 -21.56 3.18
CA ASP A 22 6.28 -21.74 4.17
C ASP A 22 7.68 -21.40 3.61
N GLU A 23 7.89 -21.58 2.31
CA GLU A 23 9.12 -21.21 1.60
C GLU A 23 9.43 -19.70 1.68
N TRP A 24 8.42 -18.84 1.63
CA TRP A 24 8.57 -17.38 1.60
C TRP A 24 8.34 -16.72 2.95
N LEU A 25 7.84 -17.47 3.93
CA LEU A 25 7.43 -16.92 5.23
C LEU A 25 8.60 -16.27 5.98
N ASP A 26 9.77 -16.90 5.97
CA ASP A 26 10.95 -16.35 6.64
C ASP A 26 11.53 -15.15 5.90
N ASP A 27 11.52 -15.15 4.56
CA ASP A 27 11.96 -14.00 3.75
C ASP A 27 11.03 -12.80 3.93
N LEU A 28 9.71 -13.03 3.98
CA LEU A 28 8.73 -11.98 4.24
C LEU A 28 8.90 -11.38 5.64
N ARG A 29 9.10 -12.22 6.66
CA ARG A 29 9.38 -11.73 8.03
C ARG A 29 10.63 -10.86 8.07
N LEU A 30 11.73 -11.35 7.48
CA LEU A 30 12.99 -10.63 7.46
C LEU A 30 12.84 -9.26 6.77
N ARG A 31 12.17 -9.20 5.63
CA ARG A 31 11.96 -7.94 4.89
C ARG A 31 11.06 -6.97 5.64
N ILE A 32 10.02 -7.46 6.32
CA ILE A 32 9.17 -6.62 7.18
C ILE A 32 10.00 -6.07 8.35
N ASP A 33 10.81 -6.90 8.99
CA ASP A 33 11.66 -6.49 10.10
C ASP A 33 12.72 -5.47 9.66
N ASP A 34 13.37 -5.69 8.52
CA ASP A 34 14.33 -4.75 7.92
C ASP A 34 13.65 -3.41 7.58
N PHE A 35 12.45 -3.44 7.01
CA PHE A 35 11.67 -2.24 6.73
C PHE A 35 11.29 -1.50 8.02
N CYS A 36 10.82 -2.22 9.04
CA CYS A 36 10.49 -1.65 10.35
C CYS A 36 11.72 -1.02 11.02
N ALA A 37 12.87 -1.68 10.94
CA ALA A 37 14.13 -1.15 11.46
C ALA A 37 14.55 0.14 10.75
N LEU A 38 14.39 0.21 9.43
CA LEU A 38 14.66 1.41 8.64
C LEU A 38 13.77 2.59 9.06
N VAL A 39 12.46 2.37 9.18
CA VAL A 39 11.52 3.46 9.52
C VAL A 39 11.59 3.86 11.00
N ALA A 40 12.03 2.94 11.89
CA ALA A 40 12.28 3.24 13.29
C ALA A 40 13.44 4.24 13.50
N GLU A 41 14.26 4.52 12.48
CA GLU A 41 15.26 5.58 12.55
C GLU A 41 14.66 6.99 12.66
N TYR A 42 13.39 7.17 12.27
CA TYR A 42 12.77 8.50 12.19
C TYR A 42 11.27 8.56 12.50
N LEU A 43 10.58 7.42 12.67
CA LEU A 43 9.18 7.36 13.11
C LEU A 43 9.08 6.96 14.59
N GLU A 44 7.96 7.33 15.21
CA GLU A 44 7.66 6.92 16.58
C GLU A 44 7.34 5.41 16.67
N PRO A 45 7.61 4.74 17.81
CA PRO A 45 7.39 3.30 17.93
C PRO A 45 5.96 2.82 17.60
N GLU A 46 4.95 3.62 17.94
CA GLU A 46 3.54 3.34 17.60
C GLU A 46 3.33 3.34 16.08
N GLN A 47 3.91 4.32 15.39
CA GLN A 47 3.86 4.42 13.92
C GLN A 47 4.57 3.25 13.26
N VAL A 48 5.68 2.75 13.81
CA VAL A 48 6.38 1.56 13.30
C VAL A 48 5.49 0.31 13.39
N GLU A 49 4.76 0.15 14.48
CA GLU A 49 3.84 -1.00 14.64
C GLU A 49 2.63 -0.90 13.71
N GLU A 50 2.14 0.30 13.42
CA GLU A 50 1.14 0.51 12.38
C GLU A 50 1.66 0.17 10.97
N GLN A 51 2.90 0.53 10.64
CA GLN A 51 3.54 0.10 9.39
C GLN A 51 3.61 -1.43 9.29
N ARG A 52 3.98 -2.09 10.38
CA ARG A 52 3.99 -3.55 10.48
C ARG A 52 2.60 -4.15 10.27
N ALA A 53 1.56 -3.54 10.86
CA ALA A 53 0.19 -3.95 10.67
C ALA A 53 -0.27 -3.80 9.22
N ALA A 54 0.09 -2.70 8.55
CA ALA A 54 -0.20 -2.49 7.13
C ALA A 54 0.50 -3.54 6.25
N CYS A 55 1.73 -3.93 6.55
CA CYS A 55 2.41 -5.01 5.83
C CYS A 55 1.65 -6.34 5.94
N ARG A 56 1.15 -6.67 7.14
CA ARG A 56 0.34 -7.89 7.34
C ARG A 56 -0.97 -7.82 6.57
N PHE A 57 -1.68 -6.70 6.70
CA PHE A 57 -2.94 -6.49 6.00
C PHE A 57 -2.78 -6.55 4.47
N ALA A 58 -1.72 -5.95 3.93
CA ALA A 58 -1.41 -6.04 2.51
C ALA A 58 -1.04 -7.48 2.08
N ALA A 59 -0.35 -8.25 2.93
CA ALA A 59 -0.07 -9.65 2.67
C ALA A 59 -1.36 -10.49 2.63
N GLU A 60 -2.28 -10.23 3.58
CA GLU A 60 -3.59 -10.86 3.65
C GLU A 60 -4.49 -10.53 2.46
N ALA A 61 -4.54 -9.25 2.09
CA ALA A 61 -5.32 -8.77 0.96
C ALA A 61 -4.89 -9.42 -0.36
N HIS A 62 -3.59 -9.69 -0.53
CA HIS A 62 -3.01 -10.31 -1.72
C HIS A 62 -2.67 -11.80 -1.53
N ALA A 63 -3.31 -12.47 -0.56
CA ALA A 63 -3.11 -13.89 -0.31
C ALA A 63 -3.32 -14.73 -1.58
N GLY A 64 -2.36 -15.60 -1.89
CA GLY A 64 -2.39 -16.45 -3.08
C GLY A 64 -2.18 -15.72 -4.42
N VAL A 65 -1.82 -14.43 -4.40
CA VAL A 65 -1.46 -13.66 -5.60
C VAL A 65 0.06 -13.66 -5.75
N TYR A 66 0.53 -14.10 -6.91
CA TYR A 66 1.96 -14.22 -7.22
C TYR A 66 2.32 -13.39 -8.45
N ARG A 67 3.54 -12.85 -8.46
CA ARG A 67 4.10 -12.18 -9.63
C ARG A 67 4.52 -13.21 -10.69
N LYS A 68 4.82 -12.72 -11.89
CA LYS A 68 5.37 -13.57 -12.99
C LYS A 68 6.69 -14.26 -12.62
N SER A 69 7.45 -13.71 -11.67
CA SER A 69 8.67 -14.31 -11.13
C SER A 69 8.41 -15.52 -10.22
N GLY A 70 7.18 -15.71 -9.74
CA GLY A 70 6.82 -16.72 -8.75
C GLY A 70 6.84 -16.22 -7.30
N GLU A 71 7.27 -14.99 -7.05
CA GLU A 71 7.27 -14.37 -5.72
C GLU A 71 5.87 -13.89 -5.29
N PRO A 72 5.54 -13.94 -3.99
CA PRO A 72 4.33 -13.33 -3.45
C PRO A 72 4.20 -11.84 -3.79
N TYR A 73 2.98 -11.40 -4.13
CA TYR A 73 2.75 -10.01 -4.57
C TYR A 73 3.14 -8.97 -3.52
N ILE A 74 3.01 -9.28 -2.23
CA ILE A 74 3.35 -8.40 -1.10
C ILE A 74 4.77 -7.81 -1.16
N PHE A 75 5.73 -8.49 -1.79
CA PHE A 75 7.07 -7.94 -1.94
C PHE A 75 7.12 -6.67 -2.79
N HIS A 76 6.16 -6.48 -3.71
CA HIS A 76 6.05 -5.25 -4.51
C HIS A 76 5.68 -4.04 -3.63
N PRO A 77 4.52 -4.00 -2.94
CA PRO A 77 4.19 -2.86 -2.09
C PRO A 77 5.23 -2.60 -1.00
N LEU A 78 5.83 -3.66 -0.42
CA LEU A 78 6.90 -3.53 0.57
C LEU A 78 8.16 -2.86 -0.01
N ALA A 79 8.55 -3.20 -1.23
CA ALA A 79 9.68 -2.58 -1.90
C ALA A 79 9.39 -1.10 -2.26
N VAL A 80 8.17 -0.78 -2.71
CA VAL A 80 7.73 0.59 -2.97
C VAL A 80 7.81 1.45 -1.70
N ALA A 81 7.26 0.94 -0.59
CA ALA A 81 7.33 1.62 0.71
C ALA A 81 8.78 1.82 1.17
N ARG A 82 9.65 0.81 0.99
CA ARG A 82 11.07 0.91 1.32
C ARG A 82 11.80 1.97 0.50
N ILE A 83 11.48 2.15 -0.79
CA ILE A 83 12.06 3.23 -1.61
C ILE A 83 11.73 4.60 -0.99
N LEU A 84 10.47 4.81 -0.59
CA LEU A 84 10.04 6.06 0.04
C LEU A 84 10.61 6.25 1.45
N ALA A 85 10.80 5.16 2.21
CA ALA A 85 11.43 5.20 3.53
C ALA A 85 12.90 5.63 3.47
N ASN A 86 13.65 5.23 2.43
CA ASN A 86 15.05 5.66 2.24
C ASN A 86 15.19 7.17 2.05
N VAL A 87 14.16 7.84 1.55
CA VAL A 87 14.10 9.31 1.42
C VAL A 87 13.27 9.95 2.54
N ARG A 88 12.96 9.19 3.61
CA ARG A 88 12.32 9.62 4.86
C ARG A 88 10.95 10.29 4.67
N PHE A 89 10.07 9.70 3.86
CA PHE A 89 8.66 10.13 3.79
C PHE A 89 7.91 9.87 5.10
N ASP A 90 6.86 10.66 5.31
CA ASP A 90 5.95 10.60 6.45
C ASP A 90 5.24 9.26 6.58
N HIS A 91 4.77 9.01 7.80
CA HIS A 91 4.09 7.79 8.21
C HIS A 91 2.88 7.46 7.30
N GLU A 92 2.03 8.45 7.02
CA GLU A 92 0.82 8.29 6.21
C GLU A 92 1.15 7.93 4.76
N THR A 93 2.20 8.54 4.18
CA THR A 93 2.70 8.17 2.85
C THR A 93 3.16 6.71 2.81
N LEU A 94 3.89 6.24 3.82
CA LEU A 94 4.40 4.88 3.85
C LEU A 94 3.26 3.85 4.01
N LEU A 95 2.26 4.15 4.84
CA LEU A 95 1.04 3.32 4.93
C LEU A 95 0.34 3.26 3.56
N ALA A 96 0.16 4.41 2.91
CA ALA A 96 -0.47 4.46 1.60
C ALA A 96 0.33 3.69 0.54
N ALA A 97 1.66 3.71 0.59
CA ALA A 97 2.53 2.95 -0.31
C ALA A 97 2.41 1.43 -0.11
N LEU A 98 2.32 0.95 1.13
CA LEU A 98 2.08 -0.48 1.42
C LEU A 98 0.71 -0.96 0.93
N LEU A 99 -0.26 -0.04 0.86
CA LEU A 99 -1.67 -0.34 0.57
C LEU A 99 -2.10 0.06 -0.85
N HIS A 100 -1.22 0.64 -1.66
CA HIS A 100 -1.60 1.37 -2.89
C HIS A 100 -2.39 0.55 -3.91
N ASP A 101 -2.10 -0.75 -4.01
CA ASP A 101 -2.78 -1.68 -4.94
C ASP A 101 -3.95 -2.42 -4.29
N VAL A 102 -4.16 -2.29 -2.97
CA VAL A 102 -5.20 -3.05 -2.26
C VAL A 102 -6.60 -2.73 -2.79
N ILE A 103 -6.91 -1.46 -3.09
CA ILE A 103 -8.21 -1.09 -3.67
C ILE A 103 -8.33 -1.55 -5.13
N GLU A 104 -7.23 -1.58 -5.89
CA GLU A 104 -7.25 -1.94 -7.31
C GLU A 104 -7.39 -3.45 -7.52
N ASP A 105 -6.65 -4.25 -6.75
CA ASP A 105 -6.43 -5.67 -7.03
C ASP A 105 -7.22 -6.61 -6.12
N THR A 106 -7.93 -6.08 -5.10
CA THR A 106 -8.62 -6.90 -4.09
C THR A 106 -10.07 -6.47 -3.87
N HIS A 107 -10.77 -7.11 -2.93
CA HIS A 107 -12.17 -6.79 -2.60
C HIS A 107 -12.30 -5.70 -1.53
N HIS A 108 -11.17 -5.21 -1.00
CA HIS A 108 -11.17 -4.15 -0.01
C HIS A 108 -11.55 -2.82 -0.64
N THR A 109 -12.19 -1.97 0.18
CA THR A 109 -12.69 -0.66 -0.26
C THR A 109 -12.02 0.45 0.54
N LYS A 110 -12.18 1.69 0.07
CA LYS A 110 -11.70 2.88 0.76
C LYS A 110 -12.20 2.94 2.21
N GLU A 111 -13.43 2.53 2.47
CA GLU A 111 -14.03 2.50 3.82
C GLU A 111 -13.31 1.51 4.73
N HIS A 112 -12.91 0.34 4.21
CA HIS A 112 -12.13 -0.65 4.96
C HIS A 112 -10.77 -0.07 5.38
N ILE A 113 -10.06 0.59 4.45
CA ILE A 113 -8.78 1.24 4.74
C ILE A 113 -8.96 2.38 5.73
N SER A 114 -9.99 3.22 5.54
CA SER A 114 -10.27 4.34 6.43
C SER A 114 -10.58 3.91 7.85
N ALA A 115 -11.24 2.76 8.04
CA ALA A 115 -11.57 2.23 9.35
C ALA A 115 -10.35 1.68 10.10
N GLN A 116 -9.33 1.19 9.38
CA GLN A 116 -8.15 0.57 9.98
C GLN A 116 -6.95 1.51 10.10
N PHE A 117 -6.72 2.36 9.09
CA PHE A 117 -5.50 3.18 8.95
C PHE A 117 -5.81 4.67 8.85
N GLY A 118 -7.07 5.06 9.03
CA GLY A 118 -7.50 6.46 9.03
C GLY A 118 -7.86 7.01 7.66
N LEU A 119 -8.61 8.12 7.68
CA LEU A 119 -9.17 8.75 6.47
C LEU A 119 -8.09 9.25 5.52
N GLU A 120 -7.01 9.84 6.05
CA GLU A 120 -5.94 10.41 5.24
C GLU A 120 -5.24 9.36 4.38
N VAL A 121 -4.89 8.21 4.96
CA VAL A 121 -4.31 7.07 4.24
C VAL A 121 -5.28 6.57 3.17
N ALA A 122 -6.57 6.46 3.50
CA ALA A 122 -7.59 6.02 2.55
C ALA A 122 -7.76 6.98 1.36
N GLU A 123 -7.65 8.30 1.57
CA GLU A 123 -7.64 9.30 0.50
C GLU A 123 -6.39 9.19 -0.38
N LEU A 124 -5.22 8.95 0.21
CA LEU A 124 -3.98 8.75 -0.53
C LEU A 124 -4.06 7.50 -1.42
N VAL A 125 -4.47 6.36 -0.85
CA VAL A 125 -4.61 5.10 -1.60
C VAL A 125 -5.62 5.25 -2.74
N ASP A 126 -6.82 5.78 -2.47
CA ASP A 126 -7.84 6.04 -3.49
C ASP A 126 -7.34 7.01 -4.59
N GLY A 127 -6.55 8.02 -4.19
CA GLY A 127 -5.89 8.95 -5.11
C GLY A 127 -4.88 8.27 -6.03
N VAL A 128 -4.05 7.38 -5.49
CA VAL A 128 -3.10 6.57 -6.27
C VAL A 128 -3.86 5.63 -7.21
N SER A 129 -4.91 4.97 -6.73
CA SER A 129 -5.67 4.01 -7.54
C SER A 129 -6.35 4.66 -8.74
N LYS A 130 -6.95 5.83 -8.53
CA LYS A 130 -7.57 6.62 -9.60
C LYS A 130 -6.56 7.09 -10.63
N LEU A 131 -5.31 7.36 -10.23
CA LEU A 131 -4.26 7.77 -11.15
C LEU A 131 -3.88 6.65 -12.13
N THR A 132 -3.89 5.39 -11.67
CA THR A 132 -3.63 4.20 -12.51
C THR A 132 -4.72 4.00 -13.57
N GLN A 133 -5.98 4.27 -13.23
CA GLN A 133 -7.14 4.05 -14.10
C GLN A 133 -7.31 5.11 -15.22
N ILE A 134 -6.54 6.20 -15.21
CA ILE A 134 -6.57 7.20 -16.29
C ILE A 134 -5.82 6.63 -17.50
N GLN A 135 -6.47 5.74 -18.25
CA GLN A 135 -5.97 5.26 -19.53
C GLN A 135 -6.18 6.33 -20.61
N PHE A 136 -5.10 6.63 -21.34
CA PHE A 136 -5.03 7.59 -22.43
C PHE A 136 -5.84 7.12 -23.65
N ASN A 137 -7.16 7.31 -23.61
CA ASN A 137 -7.98 7.13 -24.81
C ASN A 137 -7.65 8.22 -25.85
N SER A 138 -7.40 7.79 -27.09
CA SER A 138 -6.71 8.49 -28.18
C SER A 138 -7.49 9.64 -28.85
N LYS A 139 -8.17 10.49 -28.09
CA LYS A 139 -8.76 11.74 -28.61
C LYS A 139 -8.10 12.92 -27.93
N LEU A 140 -7.43 13.77 -28.69
CA LEU A 140 -6.68 14.95 -28.23
C LEU A 140 -7.47 15.83 -27.23
N GLU A 141 -8.80 15.93 -27.36
CA GLU A 141 -9.65 16.68 -26.42
C GLU A 141 -9.90 15.94 -25.09
N ALA A 142 -10.02 14.60 -25.12
CA ALA A 142 -10.12 13.80 -23.90
C ALA A 142 -8.79 13.77 -23.13
N GLN A 143 -7.67 13.91 -23.84
CA GLN A 143 -6.35 14.04 -23.24
C GLN A 143 -6.24 15.27 -22.36
N ALA A 144 -6.64 16.47 -22.83
CA ALA A 144 -6.54 17.70 -22.04
C ALA A 144 -7.40 17.65 -20.76
N GLU A 145 -8.63 17.12 -20.85
CA GLU A 145 -9.52 17.01 -19.70
C GLU A 145 -9.08 15.91 -18.71
N ASN A 146 -8.52 14.81 -19.21
CA ASN A 146 -7.92 13.76 -18.36
C ASN A 146 -6.62 14.25 -17.72
N PHE A 147 -5.77 14.99 -18.43
CA PHE A 147 -4.59 15.64 -17.87
C PHE A 147 -4.99 16.68 -16.81
N ARG A 148 -6.06 17.43 -17.02
CA ARG A 148 -6.59 18.38 -16.04
C ARG A 148 -7.12 17.67 -14.79
N LYS A 149 -7.86 16.58 -14.94
CA LYS A 149 -8.33 15.75 -13.81
C LYS A 149 -7.17 15.09 -13.06
N MET A 150 -6.17 14.60 -13.79
CA MET A 150 -4.91 14.08 -13.26
C MET A 150 -4.18 15.15 -12.43
N PHE A 151 -3.91 16.33 -13.01
CA PHE A 151 -3.29 17.45 -12.30
C PHE A 151 -4.13 17.93 -11.12
N LEU A 152 -5.47 17.89 -11.20
CA LEU A 152 -6.34 18.34 -10.11
C LEU A 152 -6.41 17.32 -8.96
N ALA A 153 -6.31 16.03 -9.25
CA ALA A 153 -6.14 14.99 -8.24
C ALA A 153 -4.75 15.09 -7.57
N MET A 154 -3.71 15.35 -8.36
CA MET A 154 -2.31 15.50 -7.92
C MET A 154 -2.04 16.84 -7.21
N ALA A 155 -2.71 17.92 -7.58
CA ALA A 155 -2.55 19.24 -6.96
C ALA A 155 -3.05 19.27 -5.52
N LYS A 156 -3.83 18.27 -5.11
CA LYS A 156 -4.31 18.13 -3.73
C LYS A 156 -3.25 17.52 -2.82
N ASP A 157 -2.40 16.64 -3.34
CA ASP A 157 -1.35 16.01 -2.55
C ASP A 157 -0.20 15.47 -3.40
N LEU A 158 1.00 16.06 -3.22
CA LEU A 158 2.22 15.62 -3.91
C LEU A 158 2.64 14.19 -3.50
N ARG A 159 2.21 13.70 -2.33
CA ARG A 159 2.51 12.34 -1.85
C ARG A 159 1.99 11.26 -2.81
N ILE A 160 0.83 11.49 -3.43
CA ILE A 160 0.24 10.58 -4.42
C ILE A 160 1.18 10.38 -5.63
N ILE A 161 1.82 11.46 -6.09
CA ILE A 161 2.76 11.41 -7.21
C ILE A 161 3.99 10.60 -6.82
N MET A 162 4.51 10.84 -5.61
CA MET A 162 5.71 10.19 -5.12
C MET A 162 5.52 8.69 -4.98
N ILE A 163 4.37 8.25 -4.45
CA ILE A 163 3.99 6.84 -4.41
C ILE A 163 3.99 6.25 -5.83
N LYS A 164 3.38 6.95 -6.81
CA LYS A 164 3.32 6.43 -8.18
C LYS A 164 4.67 6.38 -8.87
N LEU A 165 5.55 7.33 -8.61
CA LEU A 165 6.92 7.31 -9.12
C LEU A 165 7.72 6.15 -8.51
N ALA A 166 7.60 5.90 -7.21
CA ALA A 166 8.23 4.78 -6.53
C ALA A 166 7.71 3.42 -7.06
N ASP A 167 6.40 3.30 -7.25
CA ASP A 167 5.76 2.15 -7.92
C ASP A 167 6.37 1.89 -9.31
N ARG A 168 6.44 2.92 -10.17
CA ARG A 168 7.03 2.80 -11.52
C ARG A 168 8.53 2.49 -11.52
N LEU A 169 9.28 3.02 -10.57
CA LEU A 169 10.70 2.69 -10.40
C LEU A 169 10.88 1.20 -10.06
N HIS A 170 10.07 0.68 -9.15
CA HIS A 170 10.14 -0.74 -8.78
C HIS A 170 9.68 -1.65 -9.93
N LEU A 171 8.62 -1.29 -10.65
CA LEU A 171 8.17 -2.02 -11.85
C LEU A 171 9.26 -2.12 -12.94
N SER A 172 10.13 -1.12 -13.06
CA SER A 172 11.20 -1.07 -14.07
C SER A 172 12.46 -1.87 -13.71
N LEU A 173 12.68 -2.20 -12.43
CA LEU A 173 13.88 -2.90 -11.96
C LEU A 173 13.80 -4.44 -12.06
N ILE A 174 12.64 -5.00 -12.45
CA ILE A 174 12.41 -6.46 -12.47
C ILE A 174 12.28 -7.02 -13.91
N HIS A 175 12.44 -6.18 -14.94
CA HIS A 175 12.37 -6.60 -16.36
C HIS A 175 13.68 -6.39 -17.14
N ILE A 176 14.83 -6.39 -16.48
CA ILE A 176 16.16 -6.41 -17.14
C ILE A 176 16.96 -7.59 -16.61
#